data_AF-A0A536KF21-F1
#
_entry.id   AF-A0A536KF21-F1
#
_cell.length_a   1.000
_cell.length_b   1.000
_cell.length_c   1.000
_cell.angle_alpha   90.00
_cell.angle_beta   90.00
_cell.angle_gamma   90.00
#
_symmetry.space_group_name_H-M   'P 1'
#
loop_
_entity.id
_entity.type
_entity.pdbx_description
1 polymer ?
#
loop_
_entity_poly.entity_id
_entity_poly.type
_entity_poly.pdbx_seq_one_letter_code
_entity_poly.pdbx_strand_id
1 'polypeptide(L)' 'MAISQMVGASIKRREDPRLVTGTGSYVDDLPQTAIVHMVVVRSTDPHARITGIDTTRAKEADGVIAVFTGKELLS' A
#
# COMPACT_ATOMS: atom_id res chain seq x y z
N MET A 1 -10.03 12.02 44.69
CA MET A 1 -10.06 11.39 43.36
C MET A 1 -9.02 10.29 43.36
N ALA A 2 -9.40 9.02 43.25
CA ALA A 2 -8.42 7.94 43.18
C ALA A 2 -7.82 7.92 41.76
N ILE A 3 -6.53 8.24 41.67
CA ILE A 3 -5.77 8.04 40.43
C ILE A 3 -5.57 6.53 40.30
N SER A 4 -6.03 5.94 39.19
CA SER A 4 -5.79 4.53 38.89
C SER A 4 -4.29 4.25 38.95
N GLN A 5 -3.88 3.12 39.55
CA GLN A 5 -2.47 2.68 39.60
C GLN A 5 -1.82 2.54 38.22
N MET A 6 -2.60 2.64 37.13
CA MET A 6 -2.09 2.63 35.76
C MET A 6 -1.58 3.98 35.26
N VAL A 7 -2.07 5.10 35.81
CA VAL A 7 -1.68 6.45 35.35
C VAL A 7 -0.34 6.81 35.99
N GLY A 8 0.69 7.00 35.15
CA GLY A 8 2.06 7.32 35.61
C GLY A 8 2.95 6.10 35.87
N ALA A 9 2.44 4.88 35.73
CA ALA A 9 3.22 3.65 35.91
C ALA A 9 3.97 3.25 34.62
N SER A 10 5.18 2.70 34.77
CA SER A 10 5.95 2.12 33.66
C SER A 10 5.47 0.69 33.35
N ILE A 11 4.43 0.58 32.52
CA ILE A 11 3.80 -0.69 32.16
C ILE A 11 4.38 -1.20 30.84
N LYS A 12 4.67 -2.49 30.74
CA LYS A 12 5.07 -3.13 29.48
C LYS A 12 3.91 -3.07 28.47
N ARG A 13 4.25 -2.79 27.22
CA ARG A 13 3.26 -2.72 26.14
C ARG A 13 2.69 -4.10 25.83
N ARG A 14 1.42 -4.13 25.44
CA ARG A 14 0.72 -5.37 25.08
C ARG A 14 1.07 -5.84 23.67
N GLU A 15 1.44 -4.93 22.78
CA GLU A 15 1.71 -5.23 21.38
C GLU A 15 3.12 -5.78 21.17
N ASP A 16 4.06 -5.50 22.08
CA ASP A 16 5.48 -5.85 21.91
C ASP A 16 5.70 -7.32 21.54
N PRO A 17 5.08 -8.32 22.19
CA PRO A 17 5.34 -9.72 21.87
C PRO A 17 5.13 -10.05 20.39
N ARG A 18 4.06 -9.55 19.76
CA ARG A 18 3.82 -9.82 18.32
C ARG A 18 4.74 -9.01 17.41
N LEU A 19 5.08 -7.79 17.81
CA LEU A 19 5.90 -6.89 16.98
C LEU A 19 7.38 -7.29 16.95
N VAL A 20 7.93 -7.79 18.07
CA VAL A 20 9.35 -8.14 18.16
C VAL A 20 9.67 -9.56 17.71
N THR A 21 8.65 -10.38 17.48
CA THR A 21 8.80 -11.79 17.06
C THR A 21 8.47 -12.02 15.59
N GLY A 22 8.13 -10.96 14.84
CA GLY A 22 7.70 -11.09 13.44
C GLY A 22 6.35 -11.78 13.26
N THR A 23 5.52 -11.85 14.31
CA THR A 23 4.19 -12.46 14.27
C THR A 23 3.06 -11.43 14.19
N GLY A 24 3.40 -10.14 14.15
CA GLY A 24 2.47 -9.08 13.80
C GLY A 24 2.10 -9.17 12.31
N SER A 25 0.87 -8.79 11.98
CA SER A 25 0.42 -8.70 10.59
C SER A 25 0.21 -7.24 10.20
N TYR A 26 0.74 -6.86 9.06
CA TYR A 26 0.54 -5.60 8.35
C TYR A 26 -0.25 -5.86 7.06
N VAL A 27 -0.59 -4.80 6.33
CA VAL A 27 -1.42 -4.90 5.12
C VAL A 27 -0.79 -5.83 4.07
N ASP A 28 0.53 -5.81 3.94
CA ASP A 28 1.28 -6.62 2.96
C ASP A 28 1.48 -8.08 3.40
N ASP A 29 1.21 -8.41 4.67
CA ASP A 29 1.32 -9.78 5.20
C ASP A 29 0.01 -10.57 5.05
N LEU A 30 -1.06 -9.92 4.58
CA LEU A 30 -2.39 -10.53 4.55
C LEU A 30 -2.45 -11.65 3.49
N PRO A 31 -2.74 -12.91 3.89
CA PRO A 31 -2.87 -13.99 2.93
C PRO A 31 -4.17 -13.81 2.13
N GLN A 32 -4.04 -13.73 0.81
CA GLN A 32 -5.19 -13.62 -0.08
C GLN A 32 -4.97 -14.47 -1.34
N THR A 33 -6.03 -15.18 -1.74
CA THR A 33 -6.05 -15.95 -2.98
C THR A 33 -6.40 -15.05 -4.15
N ALA A 34 -5.76 -15.25 -5.30
CA ALA A 34 -6.03 -14.51 -6.55
C ALA A 34 -5.78 -12.98 -6.46
N ILE A 35 -4.78 -12.56 -5.66
CA ILE A 35 -4.32 -11.17 -5.69
C ILE A 35 -3.47 -10.87 -6.91
N VAL A 36 -3.53 -9.60 -7.33
CA VAL A 36 -2.70 -9.02 -8.39
C VAL A 36 -1.93 -7.85 -7.80
N HIS A 37 -0.77 -7.56 -8.38
CA HIS A 37 0.06 -6.44 -7.95
C HIS A 37 -0.18 -5.24 -8.87
N MET A 38 -0.11 -4.05 -8.29
CA MET A 38 -0.22 -2.80 -9.04
C MET A 38 1.08 -2.00 -8.93
N VAL A 39 1.48 -1.40 -10.05
CA VAL A 39 2.54 -0.39 -10.09
C VAL A 39 1.98 0.92 -10.62
N VAL A 40 2.43 2.04 -10.05
CA VAL A 40 2.03 3.39 -10.48
C VAL A 40 3.21 4.06 -11.16
N VAL A 41 3.05 4.39 -12.44
CA VAL A 41 3.98 5.25 -13.17
C VAL A 41 3.69 6.70 -12.80
N ARG A 42 4.71 7.44 -12.36
CA ARG A 42 4.60 8.81 -11.84
C ARG A 42 5.28 9.81 -12.77
N SER A 43 4.88 11.08 -12.67
CA SER A 43 5.54 12.17 -13.38
C SER A 43 7.01 12.29 -12.96
N THR A 44 7.89 12.45 -13.93
CA THR A 44 9.30 12.85 -13.71
C THR A 44 9.46 14.36 -13.60
N ASP A 45 8.46 15.11 -14.08
CA ASP A 45 8.45 16.57 -14.09
C ASP A 45 7.57 17.11 -12.95
N PRO A 46 7.98 18.20 -12.27
CA PRO A 46 7.19 18.80 -11.20
C PRO A 46 5.88 19.43 -11.69
N HIS A 47 5.88 19.94 -12.93
CA HIS A 47 4.69 20.49 -13.58
C HIS A 47 4.83 20.39 -15.10
N ALA A 48 3.91 19.66 -15.74
CA ALA A 48 3.88 19.48 -17.18
C ALA A 48 2.47 19.15 -17.66
N ARG A 49 2.24 19.31 -18.97
CA ARG A 49 1.04 18.82 -19.65
C ARG A 49 1.32 17.43 -20.21
N ILE A 50 0.45 16.47 -19.91
CA ILE A 50 0.49 15.15 -20.56
C ILE A 50 0.01 15.31 -22.00
N THR A 51 0.90 15.16 -22.97
CA THR A 51 0.58 15.22 -24.41
C THR A 51 0.14 13.86 -24.96
N GLY A 52 0.59 12.77 -24.34
CA GLY A 52 0.22 11.40 -24.70
C GLY A 52 0.77 10.38 -23.71
N ILE A 53 0.16 9.20 -23.69
CA ILE A 53 0.62 8.02 -22.96
C ILE A 53 0.47 6.84 -23.91
N ASP A 54 1.59 6.19 -24.27
CA ASP A 54 1.57 4.92 -25.00
C ASP A 54 1.57 3.76 -24.01
N THR A 55 0.56 2.90 -24.09
CA THR A 55 0.38 1.75 -23.20
C THR A 55 0.58 0.41 -23.92
N THR A 56 0.88 0.43 -25.22
CA THR A 56 0.87 -0.75 -26.10
C THR A 56 1.77 -1.86 -25.56
N ARG A 57 3.05 -1.53 -25.35
CA ARG A 57 4.04 -2.50 -24.84
C ARG A 57 3.71 -3.03 -23.45
N ALA A 58 3.12 -2.21 -22.58
CA ALA A 58 2.76 -2.63 -21.24
C ALA A 58 1.57 -3.61 -21.26
N LYS A 59 0.59 -3.36 -22.12
CA LYS A 59 -0.58 -4.24 -22.30
C LYS A 59 -0.22 -5.60 -22.92
N GLU A 60 0.83 -5.64 -23.73
CA GLU A 60 1.31 -6.86 -24.39
C GLU A 60 2.29 -7.68 -23.53
N ALA A 61 2.73 -7.15 -22.39
CA ALA A 61 3.69 -7.84 -21.54
C ALA A 61 3.06 -9.02 -20.79
N ASP A 62 3.77 -10.16 -20.79
CA ASP A 62 3.34 -11.36 -20.07
C ASP A 62 3.07 -11.06 -18.58
N GLY A 63 1.89 -11.48 -18.12
CA GLY A 63 1.44 -11.30 -16.73
C GLY A 63 0.78 -9.95 -16.43
N VAL A 64 0.78 -9.00 -17.37
CA VAL A 64 -0.01 -7.77 -17.22
C VAL A 64 -1.46 -8.05 -17.58
N ILE A 65 -2.35 -7.85 -16.60
CA ILE A 65 -3.79 -8.08 -16.80
C ILE A 65 -4.58 -6.81 -17.14
N ALA A 66 -4.04 -5.63 -16.82
CA ALA A 66 -4.68 -4.35 -17.07
C ALA A 66 -3.67 -3.19 -17.03
N VAL A 67 -3.93 -2.15 -17.81
CA VAL A 67 -3.22 -0.86 -17.77
C VAL A 67 -4.25 0.26 -17.78
N PHE A 68 -4.23 1.09 -16.75
CA PHE A 68 -5.15 2.22 -16.58
C PHE A 68 -4.42 3.56 -16.79
N THR A 69 -5.11 4.50 -17.40
CA THR A 69 -4.71 5.90 -17.52
C THR A 69 -5.80 6.80 -16.93
N GLY A 70 -5.62 8.12 -17.01
CA GLY A 70 -6.68 9.06 -16.63
C GLY A 70 -7.95 8.92 -17.46
N LYS A 71 -7.89 8.32 -18.66
CA LYS A 71 -9.06 8.15 -19.54
C LYS A 71 -10.10 7.19 -18.94
N GLU A 72 -9.65 6.15 -18.27
CA GLU A 72 -10.50 5.11 -17.68
C GLU A 72 -11.15 5.53 -16.35
N LEU A 73 -10.72 6.67 -15.76
CA LEU A 73 -11.26 7.18 -14.49
C LEU A 73 -12.35 8.24 -14.67
N LEU A 74 -12.55 8.72 -15.90
CA LEU A 74 -13.51 9.80 -16.21
C LEU A 74 -14.89 9.27 -16.66
N SER A 75 -15.08 7.95 -16.68
CA SER A 75 -16.36 7.27 -16.91
C SER A 75 -17.14 7.08 -15.61
#